data_AF-A0A7X9JM70-F1
#
_entry.id   AF-A0A7X9JM70-F1
#
_cell.length_a   1.000
_cell.length_b   1.000
_cell.length_c   1.000
_cell.angle_alpha   90.00
_cell.angle_beta   90.00
_cell.angle_gamma   90.00
#
_symmetry.space_group_name_H-M   'P 1'
#
loop_
_entity.id
_entity.type
_entity.pdbx_description
1 polymer ?
#
loop_
_entity_poly.entity_id
_entity_poly.type
_entity_poly.pdbx_seq_one_letter_code
_entity_poly.pdbx_strand_id
1 'polypeptide(L)'
;MRIKVPCFFRICNNKTEAECIEKGVFGGVKYDHANLQSIEKGHIGFLYNAEKQNLIGVFAAEDRPGYNLVPGAFRGEYPLHVKVRPVTEIY
;
A
#
# COMPACT_ATOMS: atom_id res chain seq x y z
N MET A 1 5.35 27.61 1.68
CA MET A 1 4.20 26.90 1.06
C MET A 1 4.06 25.56 1.77
N ARG A 2 2.91 25.24 2.39
CA ARG A 2 2.68 23.91 3.00
C ARG A 2 2.06 23.00 1.94
N ILE A 3 2.83 22.06 1.42
CA ILE A 3 2.29 21.02 0.52
C ILE A 3 1.51 20.03 1.39
N LYS A 4 0.21 19.89 1.13
CA LYS A 4 -0.61 18.83 1.75
C LYS A 4 -0.71 17.68 0.75
N VAL A 5 0.03 16.62 1.01
CA VAL A 5 -0.10 15.36 0.25
C VAL A 5 -0.99 14.42 1.07
N PRO A 6 -2.11 13.91 0.52
CA PRO A 6 -2.90 12.90 1.20
C PRO A 6 -2.09 11.64 1.52
N CYS A 7 -2.43 11.01 2.63
CA CYS A 7 -1.78 9.78 3.06
C CYS A 7 -2.81 8.69 3.37
N PHE A 8 -2.35 7.44 3.34
CA PHE A 8 -3.15 6.26 3.62
C PHE A 8 -2.33 5.23 4.40
N PHE A 9 -3.01 4.38 5.16
CA PHE A 9 -2.39 3.29 5.90
C PHE A 9 -2.81 1.97 5.31
N ARG A 10 -1.87 1.02 5.27
CA ARG A 10 -2.17 -0.39 5.06
C ARG A 10 -1.57 -1.21 6.17
N ILE A 11 -2.39 -2.15 6.62
CA ILE A 11 -2.06 -3.08 7.69
C ILE A 11 -1.77 -4.42 7.03
N CYS A 12 -0.65 -5.01 7.42
CA CYS A 12 -0.24 -6.35 7.03
C CYS A 12 0.06 -7.19 8.29
N ASN A 13 0.49 -8.42 8.05
CA ASN A 13 0.92 -9.38 9.06
C ASN A 13 2.14 -10.15 8.54
N ASN A 14 2.65 -11.12 9.31
CA ASN A 14 3.85 -11.85 8.92
C ASN A 14 3.68 -12.66 7.61
N LYS A 15 2.44 -13.00 7.23
CA LYS A 15 2.13 -13.70 5.98
C LYS A 15 2.26 -12.79 4.75
N THR A 16 1.86 -11.51 4.88
CA THR A 16 1.72 -10.58 3.74
C THR A 16 2.83 -9.54 3.66
N GLU A 17 3.59 -9.32 4.74
CA GLU A 17 4.66 -8.31 4.81
C GLU A 17 5.68 -8.45 3.67
N ALA A 18 6.22 -9.65 3.46
CA ALA A 18 7.25 -9.87 2.43
C ALA A 18 6.73 -9.50 1.04
N GLU A 19 5.51 -9.94 0.69
CA GLU A 19 4.92 -9.59 -0.60
C GLU A 19 4.66 -8.09 -0.73
N CYS A 20 4.26 -7.40 0.35
CA CYS A 20 4.08 -5.95 0.33
C CYS A 20 5.37 -5.20 -0.03
N ILE A 21 6.50 -5.66 0.51
CA ILE A 21 7.81 -5.01 0.34
C ILE A 21 8.44 -5.42 -1.00
N GLU A 22 8.58 -6.72 -1.24
CA GLU A 22 9.32 -7.27 -2.38
C GLU A 22 8.60 -7.00 -3.71
N LYS A 23 7.26 -7.07 -3.72
CA LYS A 23 6.46 -6.82 -4.93
C LYS A 23 5.99 -5.37 -5.04
N GLY A 24 6.25 -4.52 -4.04
CA GLY A 24 5.83 -3.11 -4.04
C GLY A 24 4.32 -2.96 -4.23
N VAL A 25 3.52 -3.70 -3.45
CA VAL A 25 2.07 -3.72 -3.61
C VAL A 25 1.37 -3.81 -2.28
N PHE A 26 0.40 -2.95 -2.02
CA PHE A 26 -0.51 -3.16 -0.90
C PHE A 26 -1.83 -3.72 -1.38
N GLY A 27 -2.26 -4.82 -0.76
CA GLY A 27 -3.53 -5.47 -1.05
C GLY A 27 -4.64 -5.03 -0.10
N GLY A 28 -5.86 -4.94 -0.63
CA GLY A 28 -7.10 -4.74 0.11
C GLY A 28 -8.19 -5.72 -0.34
N VAL A 29 -9.22 -5.85 0.49
CA VAL A 29 -10.42 -6.66 0.18
C VAL A 29 -11.49 -5.77 -0.48
N LYS A 30 -12.56 -6.37 -1.03
CA LYS A 30 -13.63 -5.60 -1.72
C LYS A 30 -14.26 -4.50 -0.86
N TYR A 31 -14.35 -4.69 0.46
CA TYR A 31 -14.89 -3.68 1.38
C TYR A 31 -13.97 -2.45 1.52
N ASP A 32 -12.68 -2.57 1.18
CA ASP A 32 -11.72 -1.45 1.20
C ASP A 32 -11.90 -0.49 0.01
N HIS A 33 -12.78 -0.82 -0.95
CA HIS A 33 -12.90 -0.10 -2.22
C HIS A 33 -13.16 1.40 -2.03
N ALA A 34 -14.05 1.80 -1.13
CA ALA A 34 -14.33 3.21 -0.88
C ALA A 34 -13.11 3.99 -0.38
N ASN A 35 -12.30 3.36 0.49
CA ASN A 35 -11.10 3.99 1.06
C ASN A 35 -9.97 4.08 0.04
N LEU A 36 -9.76 3.00 -0.73
CA LEU A 36 -8.64 2.91 -1.66
C LEU A 36 -8.87 3.74 -2.93
N GLN A 37 -10.10 3.88 -3.44
CA GLN A 37 -10.38 4.63 -4.68
C GLN A 37 -10.00 6.12 -4.64
N SER A 38 -9.84 6.70 -3.44
CA SER A 38 -9.36 8.06 -3.27
C SER A 38 -7.84 8.22 -3.47
N ILE A 39 -7.10 7.11 -3.59
CA ILE A 39 -5.65 7.10 -3.76
C ILE A 39 -5.30 7.50 -5.19
N GLU A 40 -4.39 8.47 -5.29
CA GLU A 40 -3.81 8.96 -6.53
C GLU A 40 -2.29 8.77 -6.50
N LYS A 41 -1.68 8.83 -7.68
CA LYS A 41 -0.21 8.83 -7.82
C LYS A 41 0.44 9.86 -6.90
N GLY A 42 1.44 9.43 -6.14
CA GLY A 42 2.20 10.27 -5.22
C GLY A 42 1.60 10.41 -3.83
N HIS A 43 0.39 9.89 -3.56
CA HIS A 43 -0.12 9.80 -2.18
C HIS A 43 0.80 8.93 -1.33
N ILE A 44 0.94 9.29 -0.06
CA ILE A 44 1.89 8.65 0.85
C ILE A 44 1.24 7.48 1.58
N GLY A 45 1.77 6.28 1.36
CA GLY A 45 1.37 5.05 2.01
C GLY A 45 2.25 4.70 3.20
N PHE A 46 1.64 4.31 4.31
CA PHE A 46 2.33 3.75 5.47
C PHE A 46 2.03 2.26 5.57
N LEU A 47 3.07 1.43 5.71
CA LEU A 47 2.89 -0.01 5.94
C LEU A 47 3.16 -0.35 7.40
N TYR A 48 2.14 -0.87 8.08
CA TYR A 48 2.21 -1.32 9.47
C TYR A 48 2.00 -2.83 9.55
N ASN A 49 2.85 -3.55 10.28
CA ASN A 49 2.60 -4.95 10.61
C ASN A 49 1.96 -5.04 12.00
N ALA A 50 0.74 -5.59 12.06
CA ALA A 50 -0.03 -5.69 13.30
C ALA A 50 0.47 -6.78 14.26
N GLU A 51 1.06 -7.86 13.75
CA GLU A 51 1.62 -8.95 14.58
C GLU A 51 2.96 -8.55 15.19
N LYS A 52 3.79 -7.80 14.45
CA LYS A 52 5.07 -7.25 14.94
C LYS A 52 4.92 -5.93 15.69
N GLN A 53 3.76 -5.29 15.57
CA GLN A 53 3.45 -3.98 16.11
C GLN A 53 4.44 -2.88 15.69
N ASN A 54 4.87 -2.88 14.43
CA ASN A 54 5.83 -1.91 13.91
C ASN A 54 5.39 -1.26 12.59
N LEU A 55 5.76 0.01 12.43
CA LEU A 55 5.67 0.71 11.16
C LEU A 55 6.91 0.34 10.33
N ILE A 56 6.71 -0.40 9.25
CA ILE A 56 7.78 -0.93 8.40
C ILE A 56 8.43 0.19 7.58
N GLY A 57 7.63 1.12 7.07
CA GLY A 57 8.16 2.20 6.25
C GLY A 57 7.10 3.06 5.58
N VAL A 58 7.62 4.00 4.79
CA VAL A 58 6.86 5.00 4.05
C VAL A 58 7.06 4.77 2.55
N PHE A 59 5.96 4.83 1.82
CA PHE A 59 5.88 4.51 0.40
C PHE A 59 5.09 5.58 -0.34
N ALA A 60 5.27 5.68 -1.65
CA ALA A 60 4.46 6.50 -2.52
C ALA A 60 3.64 5.63 -3.47
N ALA A 61 2.35 5.92 -3.63
CA ALA A 61 1.52 5.28 -4.63
C ALA A 61 2.05 5.59 -6.04
N GLU A 62 2.21 4.56 -6.87
CA GLU A 62 2.69 4.71 -8.24
C GLU A 62 1.58 5.16 -9.19
N ASP A 63 0.33 4.79 -8.88
CA ASP A 63 -0.89 5.14 -9.63
C ASP A 63 -2.14 4.89 -8.77
N ARG A 64 -3.33 5.13 -9.34
CA ARG A 64 -4.64 4.75 -8.79
C ARG A 64 -4.70 3.24 -8.47
N PRO A 65 -5.50 2.82 -7.48
CA PRO A 65 -5.71 1.41 -7.18
C PRO A 65 -6.43 0.69 -8.33
N GLY A 66 -6.27 -0.62 -8.37
CA GLY A 66 -6.97 -1.47 -9.34
C GLY A 66 -6.98 -2.93 -8.93
N TYR A 67 -7.79 -3.73 -9.62
CA TYR A 67 -7.87 -5.15 -9.32
C TYR A 67 -6.70 -5.92 -9.94
N ASN A 68 -6.03 -6.74 -9.13
CA ASN A 68 -5.00 -7.70 -9.53
C ASN A 68 -3.87 -7.08 -10.37
N LEU A 69 -3.48 -5.83 -10.07
CA LEU A 69 -2.42 -5.11 -10.81
C LEU A 69 -1.05 -5.80 -10.77
N VAL A 70 -0.84 -6.69 -9.80
CA VAL A 70 0.40 -7.45 -9.61
C VAL A 70 0.04 -8.94 -9.64
N PRO A 71 0.25 -9.64 -10.77
CA PRO A 71 -0.11 -11.05 -10.89
C PRO A 71 0.49 -11.91 -9.79
N GLY A 72 -0.34 -12.77 -9.18
CA GLY A 72 0.09 -13.70 -8.14
C GLY A 72 0.42 -13.06 -6.79
N ALA A 73 0.10 -11.78 -6.56
CA ALA A 73 0.20 -11.19 -5.23
C ALA A 73 -0.86 -11.76 -4.29
N PHE A 74 -0.44 -12.05 -3.06
CA PHE A 74 -1.27 -12.53 -1.96
C PHE A 74 -2.13 -13.75 -2.27
N ARG A 75 -1.74 -14.55 -3.27
CA ARG A 75 -2.52 -15.70 -3.78
C ARG A 75 -3.97 -15.34 -4.13
N GLY A 76 -4.25 -14.06 -4.44
CA GLY A 76 -5.59 -13.56 -4.77
C GLY A 76 -6.49 -13.24 -3.57
N GLU A 77 -6.04 -13.40 -2.33
CA GLU A 77 -6.83 -13.10 -1.13
C GLU A 77 -7.15 -11.59 -0.99
N TYR A 78 -6.29 -10.73 -1.55
CA TYR A 78 -6.40 -9.27 -1.46
C TYR A 78 -6.32 -8.63 -2.85
N PRO A 79 -7.39 -8.76 -3.67
CA PRO A 79 -7.33 -8.46 -5.09
C PRO A 79 -7.32 -6.97 -5.41
N LEU A 80 -7.62 -6.07 -4.47
CA LEU A 80 -7.57 -4.63 -4.72
C LEU A 80 -6.17 -4.10 -4.41
N HIS A 81 -5.39 -3.82 -5.43
CA HIS A 81 -3.98 -3.48 -5.32
C HIS A 81 -3.73 -1.98 -5.43
N VAL A 82 -2.81 -1.48 -4.62
CA VAL A 82 -2.11 -0.21 -4.80
C VAL A 82 -0.64 -0.53 -5.05
N LYS A 83 -0.12 -0.24 -6.26
CA LYS A 83 1.32 -0.34 -6.50
C LYS A 83 2.02 0.81 -5.79
N VAL A 84 3.11 0.50 -5.10
CA VAL A 84 3.85 1.44 -4.28
C VAL A 84 5.35 1.28 -4.46
N ARG A 85 6.08 2.36 -4.23
CA ARG A 85 7.55 2.35 -4.16
C ARG A 85 8.02 2.96 -2.83
N PRO A 86 9.14 2.50 -2.25
CA PRO A 86 9.72 3.13 -1.07
C PRO A 86 10.02 4.61 -1.31
N VAL A 87 9.79 5.44 -0.28
CA VAL A 87 10.27 6.82 -0.28
C VAL A 87 11.70 6.81 0.24
N THR A 88 12.67 7.05 -0.66
CA THR A 88 14.10 7.03 -0.32
C THR A 88 14.63 8.40 0.12
N GLU A 89 13.88 9.48 -0.12
CA GLU A 89 14.21 10.85 0.33
C GLU A 89 12.92 11.57 0.74
N ILE A 90 12.87 12.08 1.96
CA ILE A 90 11.85 13.04 2.41
C ILE A 90 12.53 14.41 2.32
N TYR A 91 12.20 15.21 1.30
CA TYR A 91 12.73 16.57 1.11
C TYR A 91 12.32 17.52 2.24
#